data_AF-A0A950Q4S8-F1
#
_entry.id   AF-A0A950Q4S8-F1
#
_cell.length_a   1.000
_cell.length_b   1.000
_cell.length_c   1.000
_cell.angle_alpha   90.00
_cell.angle_beta   90.00
_cell.angle_gamma   90.00
#
_symmetry.space_group_name_H-M   'P 1'
#
loop_
_entity.id
_entity.type
_entity.pdbx_description
1 polymer ?
#
loop_
_entity_poly.entity_id
_entity_poly.type
_entity_poly.pdbx_seq_one_letter_code
_entity_poly.pdbx_strand_id
1 'polypeptide(L)'
;MKRFYKAVTVSDDFGILLDGRALKTPAKAALKLPTRALADALANEWRGQGDEVDLNKMPLNRLANTAIDRVSSHREAIVTELAGYGGSDLLSYRADDPALAARQAVQWNPLVEWAGETLGARLNVTTGVTHVKQNAEALAALHRAVAALDDWTLAAMQTLTT
;
A
#
# COMPACT_ATOMS: atom_id res chain seq x y z
N MET A 1 23.50 -7.77 -7.57
CA MET A 1 24.73 -6.92 -7.62
C MET A 1 25.59 -7.28 -6.42
N LYS A 2 26.93 -7.35 -6.54
CA LYS A 2 27.78 -7.63 -5.37
C LYS A 2 27.60 -6.58 -4.27
N ARG A 3 27.56 -7.03 -3.02
CA ARG A 3 27.51 -6.15 -1.84
C ARG A 3 28.79 -5.32 -1.80
N PHE A 4 28.63 -4.00 -1.77
CA PHE A 4 29.73 -3.03 -1.86
C PHE A 4 29.95 -2.25 -0.56
N TYR A 5 29.24 -2.62 0.52
CA TYR A 5 29.27 -1.94 1.81
C TYR A 5 29.45 -2.91 2.97
N LYS A 6 30.05 -2.44 4.07
CA LYS A 6 30.25 -3.23 5.30
C LYS A 6 29.25 -2.87 6.39
N ALA A 7 29.16 -1.59 6.73
CA ALA A 7 28.30 -1.04 7.77
C ALA A 7 27.03 -0.42 7.18
N VAL A 8 25.92 -0.61 7.89
CA VAL A 8 24.65 0.06 7.62
C VAL A 8 24.20 0.75 8.90
N THR A 9 24.00 2.06 8.85
CA THR A 9 23.54 2.87 9.98
C THR A 9 22.34 3.72 9.60
N VAL A 10 21.60 4.16 10.62
CA VAL A 10 20.48 5.10 10.47
C VAL A 10 20.94 6.45 11.01
N SER A 11 20.74 7.52 10.25
CA SER A 11 21.04 8.89 10.67
C SER A 11 19.92 9.48 11.56
N ASP A 12 20.22 10.59 12.24
CA ASP A 12 19.25 11.26 13.12
C ASP A 12 18.00 11.77 12.38
N ASP A 13 18.14 12.08 11.08
CA ASP A 13 17.05 12.46 10.18
C ASP A 13 16.38 11.26 9.47
N PHE A 14 16.57 10.06 10.03
CA PHE A 14 15.98 8.79 9.55
C PHE A 14 16.38 8.42 8.12
N GLY A 15 17.57 8.82 7.69
CA GLY A 15 18.20 8.36 6.45
C GLY A 15 18.98 7.06 6.65
N ILE A 16 19.20 6.33 5.56
CA ILE A 16 20.04 5.13 5.55
C ILE A 16 21.44 5.47 5.06
N LEU A 17 22.46 5.07 5.81
CA LEU A 17 23.86 5.25 5.45
C LEU A 17 24.51 3.89 5.20
N LEU A 18 25.16 3.74 4.04
CA LEU A 18 26.02 2.60 3.71
C LEU A 18 27.47 3.05 3.80
N ASP A 19 28.23 2.49 4.75
CA ASP A 19 29.60 2.93 5.09
C ASP A 19 29.69 4.47 5.27
N GLY A 20 28.69 5.06 5.94
CA GLY A 20 28.59 6.50 6.20
C GLY A 20 28.09 7.33 5.02
N ARG A 21 27.86 6.74 3.84
CA ARG A 21 27.33 7.45 2.66
C ARG A 21 25.81 7.31 2.59
N ALA A 22 25.12 8.45 2.42
CA ALA A 22 23.67 8.47 2.29
C ALA A 22 23.20 7.67 1.06
N LEU A 23 22.31 6.73 1.31
CA LEU A 23 21.61 5.98 0.28
C LEU A 23 20.60 6.91 -0.40
N LYS A 24 20.45 6.72 -1.71
CA LYS A 24 19.51 7.47 -2.55
C LYS A 24 18.54 6.52 -3.21
N THR A 25 17.37 7.05 -3.53
CA THR A 25 16.39 6.35 -4.36
C THR A 25 16.91 6.20 -5.80
N PRO A 26 16.31 5.32 -6.63
CA PRO A 26 16.64 5.22 -8.06
C PRO A 26 16.55 6.55 -8.81
N ALA A 27 15.58 7.42 -8.48
CA ALA A 27 15.47 8.77 -9.04
C ALA A 27 16.48 9.78 -8.44
N LYS A 28 17.44 9.31 -7.64
CA LYS A 28 18.50 10.09 -6.98
C LYS A 28 18.01 11.06 -5.90
N ALA A 29 16.79 10.87 -5.38
CA ALA A 29 16.28 11.59 -4.22
C ALA A 29 16.91 11.07 -2.91
N ALA A 30 16.83 11.87 -1.86
CA ALA A 30 17.28 11.45 -0.53
C ALA A 30 16.33 10.39 0.04
N LEU A 31 16.85 9.22 0.42
CA LEU A 31 16.06 8.18 1.08
C LEU A 31 15.91 8.50 2.58
N LYS A 32 14.90 9.32 2.91
CA LYS A 32 14.56 9.67 4.29
C LYS A 32 13.22 9.06 4.68
N LEU A 33 13.20 8.31 5.78
CA LEU A 33 12.02 7.62 6.25
C LEU A 33 11.21 8.51 7.22
N PRO A 34 9.88 8.32 7.33
CA PRO A 34 9.02 9.15 8.17
C PRO A 34 9.16 8.86 9.65
N THR A 35 9.70 7.69 10.01
CA THR A 35 9.87 7.25 11.40
C THR A 35 11.17 6.49 11.59
N ARG A 36 11.71 6.57 12.81
CA ARG A 36 12.88 5.80 13.22
C ARG A 36 12.67 4.29 13.07
N ALA A 37 11.49 3.78 13.43
CA ALA A 37 11.18 2.36 13.36
C ALA A 37 11.24 1.82 11.92
N LEU A 38 10.70 2.57 10.95
CA LEU A 38 10.77 2.19 9.53
C LEU A 38 12.21 2.29 9.00
N ALA A 39 12.97 3.31 9.42
CA ALA A 39 14.39 3.42 9.06
C ALA A 39 15.22 2.24 9.58
N ASP A 40 15.03 1.85 10.84
CA ASP A 40 15.73 0.70 11.44
C ASP A 40 15.34 -0.61 10.76
N ALA A 41 14.06 -0.80 10.44
CA ALA A 41 13.58 -1.99 9.72
C ALA A 41 14.17 -2.08 8.30
N LEU A 42 14.20 -0.96 7.57
CA LEU A 42 14.79 -0.90 6.23
C LEU A 42 16.31 -1.09 6.30
N ALA A 43 16.99 -0.52 7.30
CA ALA A 43 18.41 -0.75 7.53
C ALA A 43 18.70 -2.25 7.76
N ASN A 44 17.81 -2.97 8.45
CA ASN A 44 17.96 -4.41 8.65
C ASN A 44 17.84 -5.21 7.35
N GLU A 45 17.03 -4.78 6.38
CA GLU A 45 17.01 -5.41 5.05
C GLU A 45 18.37 -5.29 4.35
N TRP A 46 19.00 -4.11 4.43
CA TRP A 46 20.35 -3.89 3.90
C TRP A 46 21.42 -4.69 4.67
N ARG A 47 21.33 -4.77 6.01
CA ARG A 47 22.27 -5.58 6.80
C ARG A 47 22.19 -7.07 6.47
N GLY A 48 20.97 -7.56 6.23
CA GLY A 48 20.67 -8.96 5.95
C GLY A 48 21.08 -9.45 4.56
N GLN A 49 21.63 -8.60 3.69
CA GLN A 49 22.12 -9.03 2.37
C GLN A 49 23.40 -9.87 2.50
N GLY A 50 23.52 -10.92 1.70
CA GLY A 50 24.73 -11.75 1.62
C GLY A 50 25.83 -11.11 0.76
N ASP A 51 26.60 -11.94 0.06
CA ASP A 51 27.65 -11.49 -0.87
C ASP A 51 27.07 -10.71 -2.07
N GLU A 52 25.82 -10.99 -2.41
CA GLU A 52 25.05 -10.25 -3.41
C GLU A 52 23.80 -9.62 -2.78
N VAL A 53 23.53 -8.39 -3.21
CA VAL A 53 22.28 -7.67 -2.92
C VAL A 53 21.19 -8.19 -3.84
N ASP A 54 20.13 -8.70 -3.22
CA ASP A 54 18.88 -9.16 -3.84
C ASP A 54 17.73 -8.23 -3.42
N LEU A 55 17.35 -7.35 -4.33
CA LEU A 55 16.29 -6.36 -4.10
C LEU A 55 14.91 -7.00 -3.87
N ASN A 56 14.69 -8.25 -4.31
CA ASN A 56 13.42 -8.95 -4.08
C ASN A 56 13.23 -9.31 -2.61
N LYS A 57 14.32 -9.38 -1.84
CA LYS A 57 14.30 -9.61 -0.38
C LYS A 57 14.24 -8.31 0.41
N MET A 58 13.97 -7.18 -0.24
CA MET A 58 13.96 -5.85 0.36
C MET A 58 12.63 -5.11 0.10
N PRO A 59 11.48 -5.66 0.55
CA PRO A 59 10.18 -5.05 0.32
C PRO A 59 10.05 -3.64 0.89
N LEU A 60 10.63 -3.33 2.06
CA LEU A 60 10.56 -2.00 2.65
C LEU A 60 11.37 -0.99 1.83
N ASN A 61 12.56 -1.39 1.35
CA ASN A 61 13.34 -0.56 0.44
C ASN A 61 12.58 -0.25 -0.86
N ARG A 62 11.90 -1.25 -1.43
CA ARG A 62 11.07 -1.05 -2.62
C ARG A 62 9.91 -0.08 -2.34
N LEU A 63 9.17 -0.28 -1.26
CA LEU A 63 8.06 0.59 -0.87
C LEU A 63 8.52 2.03 -0.61
N ALA A 64 9.65 2.21 0.07
CA ALA A 64 10.22 3.53 0.33
C ALA A 64 10.60 4.27 -0.95
N ASN A 65 11.21 3.58 -1.91
CA ASN A 65 11.51 4.16 -3.22
C ASN A 65 10.22 4.53 -3.95
N THR A 66 9.18 3.69 -3.91
CA THR A 66 7.88 3.99 -4.52
C THR A 66 7.22 5.22 -3.88
N ALA A 67 7.19 5.30 -2.55
CA ALA A 67 6.63 6.45 -1.84
C ALA A 67 7.31 7.78 -2.24
N ILE A 68 8.65 7.78 -2.28
CA ILE A 68 9.43 8.99 -2.56
C ILE A 68 9.40 9.35 -4.05
N ASP A 69 9.67 8.39 -4.94
CA ASP A 69 9.90 8.69 -6.36
C ASP A 69 8.60 8.73 -7.17
N ARG A 70 7.60 7.89 -6.83
CA ARG A 70 6.38 7.72 -7.63
C ARG A 70 5.16 8.38 -7.00
N VAL A 71 4.90 8.14 -5.72
CA VAL A 71 3.65 8.60 -5.09
C VAL A 71 3.62 10.12 -5.01
N SER A 72 4.71 10.75 -4.56
CA SER A 72 4.81 12.21 -4.43
C SER A 72 4.47 12.97 -5.73
N SER A 73 4.81 12.42 -6.90
CA SER A 73 4.61 13.04 -8.21
C SER A 73 3.30 12.68 -8.90
N HIS A 74 2.67 11.55 -8.54
CA HIS A 74 1.48 11.01 -9.20
C HIS A 74 0.30 10.78 -8.24
N ARG A 75 0.32 11.46 -7.09
CA ARG A 75 -0.59 11.22 -5.97
C ARG A 75 -2.07 11.18 -6.37
N GLU A 76 -2.55 12.16 -7.12
CA GLU A 76 -3.97 12.24 -7.53
C GLU A 76 -4.38 11.04 -8.40
N ALA A 77 -3.53 10.65 -9.35
CA ALA A 77 -3.79 9.50 -10.22
C ALA A 77 -3.83 8.20 -9.39
N ILE A 78 -2.94 8.05 -8.42
CA ILE A 78 -2.88 6.88 -7.53
C ILE A 78 -4.11 6.82 -6.63
N VAL A 79 -4.52 7.94 -6.04
CA VAL A 79 -5.73 8.02 -5.22
C VAL A 79 -6.96 7.66 -6.05
N THR A 80 -7.06 8.18 -7.27
CA THR A 80 -8.17 7.89 -8.20
C THR A 80 -8.22 6.41 -8.55
N GLU A 81 -7.07 5.82 -8.91
CA GLU A 81 -6.95 4.39 -9.22
C GLU A 81 -7.36 3.52 -8.04
N LEU A 82 -6.78 3.76 -6.86
CA LEU A 82 -7.04 2.99 -5.64
C LEU A 82 -8.51 3.08 -5.21
N ALA A 83 -9.07 4.29 -5.15
CA ALA A 83 -10.48 4.47 -4.81
C ALA A 83 -11.42 3.88 -5.86
N GLY A 84 -10.98 3.84 -7.12
CA GLY A 84 -11.72 3.26 -8.24
C GLY A 84 -12.03 1.77 -8.07
N TYR A 85 -11.17 1.02 -7.36
CA TYR A 85 -11.44 -0.39 -7.03
C TYR A 85 -12.73 -0.59 -6.24
N GLY A 86 -13.19 0.42 -5.47
CA GLY A 86 -14.47 0.39 -4.78
C GLY A 86 -15.68 0.19 -5.72
N GLY A 87 -15.56 0.58 -6.99
CA GLY A 87 -16.59 0.36 -8.01
C GLY A 87 -16.80 -1.10 -8.40
N SER A 88 -15.77 -1.93 -8.21
CA SER A 88 -15.75 -3.34 -8.59
C SER A 88 -15.14 -4.22 -7.48
N ASP A 89 -15.34 -3.83 -6.22
CA ASP A 89 -14.64 -4.43 -5.09
C ASP A 89 -15.02 -5.92 -4.91
N LEU A 90 -14.03 -6.75 -4.58
CA LEU A 90 -14.20 -8.19 -4.32
C LEU A 90 -15.35 -8.47 -3.35
N LEU A 91 -15.51 -7.66 -2.30
CA LEU A 91 -16.52 -7.86 -1.27
C LEU A 91 -17.96 -7.59 -1.76
N SER A 92 -18.09 -6.91 -2.90
CA SER A 92 -19.38 -6.57 -3.54
C SER A 92 -19.95 -7.70 -4.39
N TYR A 93 -19.15 -8.70 -4.79
CA TYR A 93 -19.58 -9.78 -5.68
C TYR A 93 -19.52 -11.13 -4.99
N ARG A 94 -20.69 -11.77 -4.83
CA ARG A 94 -20.83 -13.06 -4.16
C ARG A 94 -21.01 -14.19 -5.16
N ALA A 95 -20.61 -15.39 -4.77
CA ALA A 95 -20.76 -16.58 -5.60
C ALA A 95 -22.24 -16.95 -5.79
N ASP A 96 -22.59 -17.51 -6.95
CA ASP A 96 -23.95 -18.01 -7.22
C ASP A 96 -24.32 -19.25 -6.40
N ASP A 97 -23.33 -20.03 -5.95
CA ASP A 97 -23.54 -21.18 -5.07
C ASP A 97 -24.02 -20.71 -3.68
N PRO A 98 -25.22 -21.14 -3.21
CA PRO A 98 -25.79 -20.65 -1.96
C PRO A 98 -24.94 -20.94 -0.72
N ALA A 99 -24.25 -22.09 -0.69
CA ALA A 99 -23.44 -22.48 0.47
C ALA A 99 -22.18 -21.60 0.57
N LEU A 100 -21.52 -21.34 -0.57
CA LEU A 100 -20.40 -20.41 -0.63
C LEU A 100 -20.83 -18.97 -0.38
N ALA A 101 -21.96 -18.52 -0.95
CA ALA A 101 -22.51 -17.18 -0.72
C ALA A 101 -22.78 -16.93 0.76
N ALA A 102 -23.35 -17.91 1.47
CA ALA A 102 -23.58 -17.83 2.91
C ALA A 102 -22.26 -17.70 3.70
N ARG A 103 -21.23 -18.47 3.33
CA ARG A 103 -19.89 -18.37 3.96
C ARG A 103 -19.22 -17.02 3.70
N GLN A 104 -19.33 -16.51 2.47
CA GLN A 104 -18.85 -15.18 2.10
C GLN A 104 -19.59 -14.10 2.90
N ALA A 105 -20.91 -14.19 3.04
CA ALA A 105 -21.70 -13.23 3.81
C ALA A 105 -21.24 -13.16 5.27
N VAL A 106 -21.03 -14.31 5.92
CA VAL A 106 -20.54 -14.36 7.31
C VAL A 106 -19.19 -13.65 7.47
N GLN A 107 -18.27 -13.80 6.52
CA GLN A 107 -16.93 -13.24 6.63
C GLN A 107 -16.79 -11.81 6.08
N TRP A 108 -17.56 -11.45 5.05
CA TRP A 108 -17.36 -10.23 4.28
C TRP A 108 -18.38 -9.14 4.60
N ASN A 109 -19.60 -9.48 5.04
CA ASN A 109 -20.58 -8.45 5.42
C ASN A 109 -20.07 -7.55 6.55
N PRO A 110 -19.36 -8.05 7.58
CA PRO A 110 -18.82 -7.17 8.62
C PRO A 110 -17.89 -6.08 8.06
N LEU A 111 -17.13 -6.37 7.00
CA LEU A 111 -16.25 -5.40 6.35
C LEU A 111 -17.03 -4.37 5.53
N VAL A 112 -18.07 -4.79 4.82
CA VAL A 112 -18.95 -3.88 4.06
C VAL A 112 -19.73 -2.97 5.01
N GLU A 113 -20.20 -3.49 6.13
CA GLU A 113 -20.87 -2.74 7.18
C GLU A 113 -19.92 -1.74 7.84
N TRP A 114 -18.73 -2.19 8.23
CA TRP A 114 -17.68 -1.33 8.76
C TRP A 114 -17.32 -0.18 7.82
N ALA A 115 -17.21 -0.44 6.50
CA ALA A 115 -16.94 0.60 5.52
C ALA A 115 -18.09 1.62 5.45
N GLY A 116 -19.34 1.15 5.54
CA GLY A 116 -20.51 2.00 5.65
C GLY A 116 -20.50 2.90 6.90
N GLU A 117 -20.22 2.32 8.06
CA GLU A 117 -20.28 3.03 9.35
C GLU A 117 -19.09 3.96 9.57
N THR A 118 -17.88 3.51 9.22
CA THR A 118 -16.63 4.23 9.53
C THR A 118 -16.26 5.23 8.45
N LEU A 119 -16.49 4.87 7.18
CA LEU A 119 -16.08 5.70 6.05
C LEU A 119 -17.25 6.41 5.38
N GLY A 120 -18.50 6.03 5.68
CA GLY A 120 -19.67 6.47 4.92
C GLY A 120 -19.75 5.80 3.54
N ALA A 121 -19.08 4.66 3.36
CA ALA A 121 -18.90 3.99 2.08
C ALA A 121 -19.61 2.63 2.04
N ARG A 122 -20.94 2.61 2.24
CA ARG A 122 -21.71 1.35 2.18
C ARG A 122 -21.84 0.92 0.72
N LEU A 123 -21.10 -0.13 0.35
CA LEU A 123 -21.12 -0.70 -1.00
C LEU A 123 -22.34 -1.61 -1.20
N ASN A 124 -22.86 -1.61 -2.42
CA ASN A 124 -23.88 -2.54 -2.87
C ASN A 124 -23.25 -3.91 -3.09
N VAL A 125 -23.95 -4.95 -2.62
CA VAL A 125 -23.56 -6.35 -2.79
C VAL A 125 -24.51 -7.03 -3.76
N THR A 126 -23.97 -7.83 -4.68
CA THR A 126 -24.71 -8.64 -5.64
C THR A 126 -24.23 -10.09 -5.63
N THR A 127 -25.02 -10.97 -6.23
CA THR A 127 -24.67 -12.38 -6.44
C THR A 127 -24.45 -12.63 -7.94
N GLY A 128 -23.44 -13.42 -8.26
CA GLY A 128 -23.08 -13.77 -9.63
C GLY A 128 -22.25 -12.71 -10.34
N VAL A 129 -22.23 -12.78 -11.67
CA VAL A 129 -21.35 -11.97 -12.54
C VAL A 129 -21.96 -10.66 -13.02
N THR A 130 -23.22 -10.38 -12.66
CA THR A 130 -23.90 -9.16 -13.09
C THR A 130 -23.32 -7.96 -12.34
N HIS A 131 -22.79 -6.99 -13.09
CA HIS A 131 -22.26 -5.75 -12.53
C HIS A 131 -23.33 -5.01 -11.72
N VAL A 132 -22.97 -4.58 -10.50
CA VAL A 132 -23.81 -3.73 -9.67
C VAL A 132 -23.22 -2.32 -9.61
N LYS A 133 -24.05 -1.33 -9.97
CA LYS A 133 -23.66 0.08 -9.88
C LYS A 133 -23.56 0.49 -8.42
N GLN A 134 -22.42 1.04 -8.01
CA GLN A 134 -22.21 1.58 -6.67
C GLN A 134 -22.85 2.97 -6.52
N ASN A 135 -23.20 3.33 -5.28
CA ASN A 135 -23.64 4.69 -4.96
C ASN A 135 -22.48 5.67 -5.17
N ALA A 136 -22.71 6.75 -5.90
CA ALA A 136 -21.71 7.79 -6.14
C ALA A 136 -21.19 8.42 -4.83
N GLU A 137 -22.03 8.56 -3.81
CA GLU A 137 -21.61 9.06 -2.49
C GLU A 137 -20.67 8.10 -1.78
N ALA A 138 -20.90 6.79 -1.89
CA ALA A 138 -20.05 5.77 -1.31
C ALA A 138 -18.67 5.75 -1.99
N LEU A 139 -18.64 5.87 -3.33
CA LEU A 139 -17.38 5.99 -4.08
C LEU A 139 -16.63 7.30 -3.72
N ALA A 140 -17.35 8.41 -3.59
CA ALA A 140 -16.76 9.67 -3.16
C ALA A 140 -16.22 9.58 -1.71
N ALA A 141 -16.87 8.81 -0.84
CA ALA A 141 -16.42 8.56 0.51
C ALA A 141 -15.12 7.74 0.55
N LEU A 142 -15.03 6.66 -0.24
CA LEU A 142 -13.78 5.92 -0.42
C LEU A 142 -12.66 6.80 -0.96
N HIS A 143 -12.96 7.62 -1.97
CA HIS A 143 -11.99 8.56 -2.52
C HIS A 143 -11.47 9.53 -1.45
N ARG A 144 -12.34 10.11 -0.62
CA ARG A 144 -11.92 10.99 0.49
C ARG A 144 -11.04 10.24 1.50
N ALA A 145 -11.40 9.00 1.85
CA ALA A 145 -10.63 8.20 2.79
C ALA A 145 -9.22 7.91 2.25
N VAL A 146 -9.09 7.50 0.99
CA VAL A 146 -7.80 7.24 0.34
C VAL A 146 -7.00 8.54 0.17
N ALA A 147 -7.65 9.63 -0.24
CA ALA A 147 -7.00 10.94 -0.43
C ALA A 147 -6.42 11.53 0.86
N ALA A 148 -6.92 11.11 2.03
CA ALA A 148 -6.43 11.55 3.33
C ALA A 148 -5.14 10.84 3.79
N LEU A 149 -4.76 9.73 3.16
CA LEU A 149 -3.59 8.95 3.53
C LEU A 149 -2.30 9.62 3.08
N ASP A 150 -1.24 9.59 3.88
CA ASP A 150 0.07 10.10 3.45
C ASP A 150 0.70 9.26 2.32
N ASP A 151 1.75 9.78 1.69
CA ASP A 151 2.40 9.13 0.54
C ASP A 151 2.97 7.74 0.89
N TRP A 152 3.41 7.55 2.14
CA TRP A 152 3.96 6.28 2.62
C TRP A 152 2.87 5.23 2.73
N THR A 153 1.72 5.62 3.26
CA THR A 153 0.56 4.75 3.42
C THR A 153 -0.06 4.45 2.06
N LEU A 154 -0.11 5.41 1.13
CA LEU A 154 -0.53 5.16 -0.25
C LEU A 154 0.36 4.16 -0.98
N ALA A 155 1.69 4.25 -0.82
CA ALA A 155 2.60 3.28 -1.42
C ALA A 155 2.34 1.86 -0.91
N ALA A 156 2.06 1.71 0.39
CA ALA A 156 1.67 0.44 0.98
C ALA A 156 0.30 -0.03 0.46
N MET A 157 -0.69 0.85 0.41
CA MET A 157 -2.03 0.54 -0.10
C MET A 157 -2.01 0.05 -1.54
N GLN A 158 -1.22 0.65 -2.43
CA GLN A 158 -1.07 0.13 -3.80
C GLN A 158 -0.70 -1.36 -3.79
N THR A 159 0.26 -1.77 -2.97
CA THR A 159 0.68 -3.18 -2.89
C THR A 159 -0.38 -4.10 -2.30
N LEU A 160 -1.31 -3.58 -1.48
CA LEU A 160 -2.39 -4.38 -0.90
C LEU A 160 -3.58 -4.52 -1.85
N THR A 161 -3.73 -3.62 -2.81
CA THR A 161 -4.87 -3.57 -3.73
C THR A 161 -4.53 -4.12 -5.12
N THR A 162 -3.27 -4.00 -5.57
CA THR A 162 -2.78 -4.47 -6.89
C THR A 162 -1.88 -5.68 -6.77
#